data_AF-A0A6A2WTZ8-F1
#
_entry.id   AF-A0A6A2WTZ8-F1
#
_cell.length_a   1.000
_cell.length_b   1.000
_cell.length_c   1.000
_cell.angle_alpha   90.00
_cell.angle_beta   90.00
_cell.angle_gamma   90.00
#
_symmetry.space_group_name_H-M   'P 1'
#
loop_
_entity.id
_entity.type
_entity.pdbx_description
1 polymer ?
#
loop_
_entity_poly.entity_id
_entity_poly.type
_entity_poly.pdbx_seq_one_letter_code
_entity_poly.pdbx_strand_id
1 'polypeptide(L)'
;MIVLEWLFLTMAACDAAEPWQLGFQDAATLMMQGIIDLHHDILFFLILILVFVLRILVHALWHFHYQKNPILQGIVHGTTIEILRIIFPSIIPMFIAIPSFALLYSMDEVVVDAAITIKAIGHQ
;
A
#
# COMPACT_ATOMS: atom_id res chain seq x y z
N MET A 1 -23.21 -46.58 6.21
CA MET A 1 -23.24 -45.52 7.24
C MET A 1 -21.86 -45.31 7.89
N ILE A 2 -20.77 -45.42 7.12
CA ILE A 2 -19.38 -45.17 7.58
C ILE A 2 -18.63 -44.26 6.57
N VAL A 3 -19.06 -44.24 5.30
CA VAL A 3 -18.44 -43.42 4.25
C VAL A 3 -18.82 -41.93 4.33
N LEU A 4 -19.95 -41.58 4.96
CA LEU A 4 -20.44 -40.20 5.02
C LEU A 4 -19.74 -39.34 6.10
N GLU A 5 -19.15 -39.94 7.13
CA GLU A 5 -18.40 -39.19 8.17
C GLU A 5 -17.04 -38.68 7.69
N TRP A 6 -16.43 -39.31 6.68
CA TRP A 6 -15.15 -38.87 6.11
C TRP A 6 -15.26 -37.64 5.20
N LEU A 7 -16.47 -37.25 4.79
CA LEU A 7 -16.68 -36.12 3.89
C LEU A 7 -16.68 -34.76 4.60
N PHE A 8 -16.89 -34.72 5.93
CA PHE A 8 -17.13 -33.48 6.67
C PHE A 8 -15.94 -32.99 7.52
N LEU A 9 -14.76 -33.61 7.40
CA LEU A 9 -13.63 -33.35 8.29
C LEU A 9 -12.27 -33.19 7.59
N THR A 10 -12.25 -32.85 6.31
CA THR A 10 -11.16 -32.01 5.84
C THR A 10 -11.50 -30.59 6.28
N MET A 11 -10.97 -30.18 7.44
CA MET A 11 -10.70 -28.76 7.64
C MET A 11 -10.07 -28.27 6.34
N ALA A 12 -10.78 -27.41 5.63
CA ALA A 12 -10.17 -26.77 4.50
C ALA A 12 -9.00 -26.00 5.10
N ALA A 13 -7.77 -26.47 4.87
CA ALA A 13 -6.57 -25.68 5.03
C ALA A 13 -6.53 -24.62 3.91
N CYS A 14 -7.67 -23.97 3.70
CA CYS A 14 -7.76 -22.76 2.92
C CYS A 14 -7.18 -21.70 3.82
N ASP A 15 -6.19 -21.00 3.29
CA ASP A 15 -5.71 -19.77 3.88
C ASP A 15 -6.92 -18.86 4.15
N ALA A 16 -7.14 -18.55 5.41
CA ALA A 16 -8.36 -17.93 5.93
C ALA A 16 -7.97 -16.76 6.83
N ALA A 17 -8.93 -15.87 7.08
CA ALA A 17 -8.69 -14.73 7.94
C ALA A 17 -8.51 -15.21 9.39
N GLU A 18 -7.37 -14.88 9.99
CA GLU A 18 -7.06 -15.21 11.38
C GLU A 18 -7.50 -14.07 12.32
N PRO A 19 -7.98 -14.38 13.54
CA PRO A 19 -8.38 -13.36 14.50
C PRO A 19 -7.18 -12.45 14.85
N TRP A 20 -7.39 -11.13 14.75
CA TRP A 20 -6.38 -10.09 14.98
C TRP A 20 -5.21 -10.05 13.96
N GLN A 21 -5.39 -10.63 12.77
CA GLN A 21 -4.39 -10.54 11.70
C GLN A 21 -4.20 -9.10 11.23
N LEU A 22 -2.94 -8.68 11.10
CA LEU A 22 -2.55 -7.40 10.50
C LEU A 22 -1.85 -7.69 9.17
N GLY A 23 -2.39 -7.15 8.08
CA GLY A 23 -1.86 -7.35 6.73
C GLY A 23 -2.69 -8.32 5.88
N PHE A 24 -2.06 -8.89 4.86
CA PHE A 24 -2.70 -9.83 3.93
C PHE A 24 -2.63 -11.28 4.42
N GLN A 25 -3.46 -12.13 3.81
CA GLN A 25 -3.32 -13.59 3.82
C GLN A 25 -2.09 -14.02 3.03
N ASP A 26 -1.67 -15.28 3.18
CA ASP A 26 -0.56 -15.85 2.43
C ASP A 26 -0.86 -15.88 0.92
N ALA A 27 0.17 -15.65 0.12
CA ALA A 27 0.00 -15.60 -1.32
C ALA A 27 -0.18 -17.02 -1.90
N ALA A 28 -1.38 -17.31 -2.41
CA ALA A 28 -1.65 -18.55 -3.14
C ALA A 28 -1.31 -18.47 -4.65
N THR A 29 -0.99 -17.28 -5.16
CA THR A 29 -0.68 -17.03 -6.58
C THR A 29 0.50 -16.07 -6.74
N LEU A 30 1.22 -16.16 -7.86
CA LEU A 30 2.32 -15.24 -8.20
C LEU A 30 1.83 -13.77 -8.27
N MET A 31 0.58 -13.60 -8.70
CA MET A 31 -0.10 -12.31 -8.78
C MET A 31 -0.32 -11.70 -7.40
N MET A 32 -0.77 -12.51 -6.43
CA MET A 32 -0.91 -12.07 -5.05
C MET A 32 0.44 -11.72 -4.42
N GLN A 33 1.49 -12.50 -4.71
CA GLN A 33 2.85 -12.17 -4.27
C GLN A 33 3.29 -10.79 -4.77
N GLY A 34 3.07 -10.50 -6.07
CA GLY A 34 3.38 -9.19 -6.64
C GLY A 34 2.56 -8.04 -6.02
N ILE A 35 1.30 -8.28 -5.65
CA ILE A 35 0.48 -7.29 -4.92
C ILE A 35 1.07 -7.02 -3.53
N ILE A 36 1.48 -8.06 -2.80
CA ILE A 36 2.08 -7.92 -1.47
C ILE A 36 3.40 -7.14 -1.56
N ASP A 37 4.24 -7.44 -2.54
CA ASP A 37 5.51 -6.72 -2.75
C ASP A 37 5.27 -5.24 -3.06
N LEU A 38 4.34 -4.94 -3.99
CA LEU A 38 3.95 -3.56 -4.31
C LEU A 38 3.40 -2.82 -3.09
N HIS A 39 2.58 -3.49 -2.27
CA HIS A 39 2.06 -2.90 -1.04
C HIS A 39 3.18 -2.52 -0.07
N HIS A 40 4.19 -3.38 0.12
CA HIS A 40 5.32 -3.08 1.00
C HIS A 40 6.15 -1.89 0.47
N ASP A 41 6.38 -1.81 -0.83
CA ASP A 41 7.08 -0.68 -1.46
C ASP A 41 6.33 0.64 -1.23
N ILE A 42 5.00 0.65 -1.46
CA ILE A 42 4.16 1.83 -1.22
C ILE A 42 4.20 2.23 0.25
N LEU A 43 4.05 1.26 1.16
CA LEU A 43 4.01 1.50 2.60
C LEU A 43 5.35 2.08 3.11
N PHE A 44 6.48 1.60 2.57
CA PHE A 44 7.81 2.13 2.89
C PHE A 44 7.91 3.63 2.57
N PHE A 45 7.54 4.04 1.36
CA PHE A 45 7.56 5.46 0.97
C PHE A 45 6.55 6.29 1.77
N LEU A 46 5.37 5.74 2.08
CA LEU A 46 4.35 6.42 2.86
C LEU A 46 4.84 6.71 4.29
N ILE A 47 5.43 5.71 4.97
CA ILE A 47 5.99 5.88 6.32
C ILE A 47 7.13 6.90 6.31
N LEU A 48 7.99 6.88 5.27
CA LEU A 48 9.08 7.85 5.12
C LEU A 48 8.55 9.28 5.03
N ILE A 49 7.54 9.53 4.19
CA ILE A 49 6.91 10.85 4.05
C ILE A 49 6.25 11.27 5.37
N LEU A 50 5.53 10.34 6.02
CA LEU A 50 4.85 10.61 7.28
C LEU A 50 5.85 11.07 8.37
N VAL A 51 6.95 10.34 8.55
CA VAL A 51 7.99 10.70 9.53
C VAL A 51 8.64 12.05 9.18
N PHE A 52 8.90 12.32 7.91
CA PHE A 52 9.46 13.60 7.46
C PHE A 52 8.54 14.78 7.80
N VAL A 53 7.25 14.67 7.48
CA VAL A 53 6.26 15.72 7.77
C VAL A 53 6.07 15.89 9.28
N LEU A 54 5.96 14.80 10.03
CA LEU A 54 5.85 14.84 11.49
C LEU A 54 7.05 15.54 12.13
N ARG A 55 8.27 15.24 11.66
CA ARG A 55 9.48 15.89 12.16
C ARG A 55 9.46 17.41 11.91
N ILE A 56 9.08 17.85 10.72
CA ILE A 56 9.00 19.29 10.39
C ILE A 56 7.91 19.97 11.24
N LEU A 57 6.76 19.31 11.42
CA LEU A 57 5.67 19.83 12.23
C LEU A 57 6.10 20.01 13.70
N VAL A 58 6.68 18.97 14.32
CA VAL A 58 7.18 19.04 15.70
C VAL A 58 8.27 20.12 15.82
N HIS A 59 9.16 20.21 14.84
CA HIS A 59 10.21 21.23 14.83
C HIS A 59 9.63 22.65 14.77
N ALA A 60 8.63 22.87 13.91
CA ALA A 60 7.95 24.16 13.77
C ALA A 60 7.20 24.54 15.06
N LEU A 61 6.43 23.61 15.64
CA LEU A 61 5.73 23.83 16.91
C LEU A 61 6.70 24.17 18.04
N TRP A 62 7.87 23.51 18.10
CA TRP A 62 8.85 23.75 19.16
C TRP A 62 9.57 25.10 19.04
N HIS A 63 9.91 25.54 17.83
CA HIS A 63 10.67 26.77 17.58
C HIS A 63 9.78 28.01 17.49
N PHE A 64 8.60 27.89 16.89
CA PHE A 64 7.64 28.99 16.73
C PHE A 64 6.59 29.04 17.85
N HIS A 65 6.85 28.36 18.97
CA HIS A 65 6.03 28.49 20.17
C HIS A 65 6.06 29.94 20.67
N TYR A 66 4.89 30.46 21.11
CA TYR A 66 4.72 31.87 21.53
C TYR A 66 5.77 32.33 22.56
N GLN A 67 6.16 31.46 23.49
CA GLN A 67 7.17 31.78 24.50
C GLN A 67 8.58 31.98 23.90
N LYS A 68 8.90 31.36 22.76
CA LYS A 68 10.21 31.42 22.11
C LYS A 68 10.28 32.39 20.94
N ASN A 69 9.15 32.64 20.27
CA ASN A 69 9.07 33.58 19.16
C ASN A 69 7.85 34.52 19.30
N PRO A 70 7.94 35.56 20.14
CA PRO A 70 6.81 36.45 20.42
C PRO A 70 6.53 37.48 19.31
N ILE A 71 7.47 37.68 18.37
CA ILE A 71 7.33 38.65 17.27
C ILE A 71 7.05 37.88 15.97
N LEU A 72 5.91 38.16 15.33
CA LEU A 72 5.52 37.54 14.07
C LEU A 72 6.38 38.04 12.91
N GLN A 73 6.81 37.13 12.04
CA GLN A 73 7.49 37.46 10.80
C GLN A 73 6.46 37.70 9.68
N GLY A 74 6.56 38.83 8.97
CA GLY A 74 5.62 39.25 7.92
C GLY A 74 5.93 38.72 6.52
N ILE A 75 6.49 37.51 6.39
CA ILE A 75 6.81 36.91 5.09
C ILE A 75 5.58 36.19 4.55
N VAL A 76 5.03 36.69 3.43
CA VAL A 76 3.76 36.20 2.87
C VAL A 76 3.97 35.32 1.64
N HIS A 77 5.03 35.54 0.87
CA HIS A 77 5.29 34.79 -0.36
C HIS A 77 6.73 34.30 -0.44
N GLY A 78 6.90 33.07 -0.94
CA GLY A 78 8.19 32.42 -1.11
C GLY A 78 8.20 31.49 -2.31
N THR A 79 8.16 32.02 -3.53
CA THR A 79 8.04 31.26 -4.78
C THR A 79 8.96 30.03 -4.85
N THR A 80 10.21 30.17 -4.38
CA THR A 80 11.19 29.08 -4.37
C THR A 80 10.75 27.86 -3.54
N ILE A 81 10.16 28.07 -2.35
CA ILE A 81 9.71 26.94 -1.52
C ILE A 81 8.43 26.30 -2.08
N GLU A 82 7.63 27.08 -2.80
CA GLU A 82 6.43 26.58 -3.48
C GLU A 82 6.79 25.66 -4.64
N ILE A 83 7.82 26.01 -5.41
CA ILE A 83 8.33 25.15 -6.48
C ILE A 83 8.95 23.89 -5.88
N LEU A 84 9.76 24.03 -4.83
CA LEU A 84 10.43 22.89 -4.19
C LEU A 84 9.43 21.86 -3.64
N ARG A 85 8.37 22.31 -2.96
CA ARG A 85 7.33 21.42 -2.41
C ARG A 85 6.41 20.80 -3.45
N ILE A 86 6.46 21.21 -4.72
CA ILE A 86 5.73 20.55 -5.81
C ILE A 86 6.62 19.48 -6.44
N ILE A 87 7.88 19.82 -6.71
CA ILE A 87 8.83 18.90 -7.35
C ILE A 87 9.15 17.73 -6.43
N PHE A 88 9.48 18.00 -5.16
CA PHE A 88 9.94 16.97 -4.24
C PHE A 88 8.87 15.87 -3.99
N PRO A 89 7.59 16.20 -3.73
CA PRO A 89 6.55 15.17 -3.58
C PRO A 89 6.14 14.50 -4.88
N SER A 90 6.36 15.12 -6.04
CA SER A 90 6.02 14.50 -7.34
C SER A 90 7.00 13.41 -7.77
N ILE A 91 8.25 13.49 -7.32
CA ILE A 91 9.29 12.50 -7.66
C ILE A 91 9.03 11.15 -6.98
N ILE A 92 8.52 11.13 -5.74
CA ILE A 92 8.35 9.89 -4.97
C ILE A 92 7.30 8.95 -5.63
N PRO A 93 6.08 9.40 -6.00
CA PRO A 93 5.11 8.58 -6.71
C PRO A 93 5.59 8.11 -8.08
N MET A 94 6.47 8.86 -8.74
CA MET A 94 7.05 8.45 -10.02
C MET A 94 7.86 7.15 -9.89
N PHE A 95 8.62 7.00 -8.80
CA PHE A 95 9.35 5.76 -8.53
C PHE A 95 8.42 4.59 -8.17
N ILE A 96 7.34 4.86 -7.44
CA ILE A 96 6.31 3.86 -7.10
C ILE A 96 5.55 3.38 -8.34
N ALA A 97 5.36 4.26 -9.32
CA ALA A 97 4.62 3.93 -10.54
C ALA A 97 5.32 2.86 -11.41
N ILE A 98 6.65 2.79 -11.38
CA ILE A 98 7.43 1.83 -12.19
C ILE A 98 7.07 0.36 -11.87
N PRO A 99 7.22 -0.13 -10.62
CA PRO A 99 6.82 -1.50 -10.28
C PRO A 99 5.31 -1.71 -10.40
N SER A 100 4.51 -0.67 -10.12
CA SER A 100 3.04 -0.73 -10.24
C SER A 100 2.58 -1.03 -11.67
N PHE A 101 3.10 -0.30 -12.66
CA PHE A 101 2.76 -0.55 -14.06
C PHE A 101 3.30 -1.90 -14.55
N ALA A 102 4.52 -2.28 -14.16
CA ALA A 102 5.07 -3.59 -14.49
C ALA A 102 4.18 -4.73 -13.99
N LEU A 103 3.70 -4.63 -12.74
CA LEU A 103 2.75 -5.60 -12.18
C LEU A 103 1.46 -5.60 -12.99
N LEU A 104 0.84 -4.45 -13.22
CA LEU A 104 -0.43 -4.34 -13.94
C LEU A 104 -0.37 -5.00 -15.34
N TYR A 105 0.71 -4.78 -16.09
CA TYR A 105 0.89 -5.42 -17.39
C TYR A 105 1.03 -6.94 -17.27
N SER A 106 1.74 -7.44 -16.25
CA SER A 106 1.82 -8.89 -16.00
C SER A 106 0.47 -9.52 -15.63
N MET A 107 -0.46 -8.72 -15.06
CA MET A 107 -1.80 -9.19 -14.73
C MET A 107 -2.71 -9.29 -15.96
N ASP A 108 -2.52 -8.40 -16.93
CA ASP A 108 -3.32 -8.30 -18.15
C ASP A 108 -2.86 -9.30 -19.23
N GLU A 109 -1.57 -9.69 -19.24
CA GLU A 109 -1.04 -10.77 -20.07
C GLU A 109 -1.52 -12.16 -19.60
N VAL A 110 -2.82 -12.41 -19.71
CA VAL A 110 -3.41 -13.76 -19.61
C VAL A 110 -3.16 -14.51 -20.93
N VAL A 111 -1.88 -14.73 -21.28
CA VAL A 111 -1.47 -15.35 -22.55
C VAL A 111 -0.82 -16.72 -22.30
N VAL A 112 -1.40 -17.48 -21.36
CA VAL A 112 -1.11 -18.92 -21.25
C VAL A 112 -2.38 -19.64 -21.66
N ASP A 113 -2.27 -20.58 -22.61
CA ASP A 113 -3.39 -21.42 -23.01
C ASP A 113 -4.03 -22.03 -21.75
N ALA A 114 -5.25 -21.59 -21.43
CA ALA A 114 -5.92 -21.99 -20.21
C ALA A 114 -6.13 -23.51 -20.25
N ALA A 115 -5.51 -24.24 -19.31
CA ALA A 115 -5.66 -25.68 -19.23
C ALA A 115 -7.13 -26.10 -18.95
N ILE A 116 -7.88 -25.26 -18.22
CA ILE A 116 -9.27 -25.49 -17.84
C ILE A 116 -10.02 -24.15 -17.84
N THR A 117 -11.24 -24.14 -18.37
CA THR A 117 -12.17 -23.00 -18.31
C THR A 117 -13.33 -23.32 -17.37
N ILE A 118 -13.51 -22.49 -16.33
CA ILE A 118 -14.60 -22.63 -15.35
C ILE A 118 -15.53 -21.41 -15.47
N LYS A 119 -16.84 -21.65 -15.56
CA LYS A 119 -17.87 -20.60 -15.52
C LYS A 119 -18.55 -20.58 -14.16
N ALA A 120 -18.36 -19.50 -13.40
CA ALA A 120 -19.08 -19.26 -12.15
C ALA A 120 -20.27 -18.30 -12.39
N ILE A 121 -21.45 -18.65 -11.86
CA ILE A 121 -22.67 -17.82 -11.92
C ILE A 121 -23.13 -17.60 -10.47
N GLY A 122 -23.07 -16.35 -10.00
CA GLY A 122 -23.59 -15.96 -8.69
C GLY A 122 -25.10 -15.69 -8.76
N HIS A 123 -25.84 -16.18 -7.75
CA HIS A 123 -27.24 -15.83 -7.53
C HIS A 123 -27.35 -14.99 -6.25
N GLN A 124 -28.40 -14.17 -6.17
CA GLN A 124 -28.71 -13.34 -4.99
C GLN A 124 -29.42 -14.14 -3.91
#